data_AF-A0A8X6LKT1-F1
#
_entry.id   AF-A0A8X6LKT1-F1
#
_cell.length_a   1.000
_cell.length_b   1.000
_cell.length_c   1.000
_cell.angle_alpha   90.00
_cell.angle_beta   90.00
_cell.angle_gamma   90.00
#
_symmetry.space_group_name_H-M   'P 1'
#
loop_
_entity.id
_entity.type
_entity.pdbx_description
1 polymer ?
#
loop_
_entity_poly.entity_id
_entity_poly.type
_entity_poly.pdbx_seq_one_letter_code
_entity_poly.pdbx_strand_id
1 'polypeptide(L)'
;MSTFRKEVRSSKLLSELLDFSGITGEEFGRKIHPYIFSTHIQYNVAKFVQLGQSCVEVISKHHKPLSLSVIERIFGNTVSKFAYIQGTLDEKNALSKALSYANFLRKHAVLLKTSGDPDWKFHALSLGFIEFKTHFHLFSKESIPILVSIFVNEWKSLF
;
A
#
# COMPACT_ATOMS: atom_id res chain seq x y z
N MET A 1 -2.19 18.19 -6.39
CA MET A 1 -2.84 16.93 -5.99
C MET A 1 -2.57 15.88 -7.07
N SER A 2 -2.06 14.69 -6.71
CA SER A 2 -1.68 13.65 -7.70
C SER A 2 -2.88 13.00 -8.37
N THR A 3 -2.68 12.42 -9.56
CA THR A 3 -3.72 11.68 -10.32
C THR A 3 -4.35 10.57 -9.48
N PHE A 4 -3.53 9.80 -8.75
CA PHE A 4 -4.03 8.75 -7.86
C PHE A 4 -5.02 9.30 -6.80
N ARG A 5 -4.69 10.40 -6.14
CA ARG A 5 -5.58 11.02 -5.14
C ARG A 5 -6.86 11.58 -5.76
N LYS A 6 -6.81 12.06 -7.01
CA LYS A 6 -8.02 12.46 -7.75
C LYS A 6 -8.94 11.26 -7.97
N GLU A 7 -8.40 10.12 -8.42
CA GLU A 7 -9.17 8.89 -8.63
C GLU A 7 -9.76 8.31 -7.34
N VAL A 8 -9.01 8.37 -6.24
CA VAL A 8 -9.48 7.93 -4.93
C VAL A 8 -10.68 8.77 -4.48
N ARG A 9 -10.57 10.10 -4.59
CA ARG A 9 -11.60 11.02 -4.12
C ARG A 9 -12.84 11.09 -5.01
N SER A 10 -12.72 10.76 -6.30
CA SER A 10 -13.86 10.68 -7.21
C SER A 10 -14.64 9.37 -7.07
N SER A 11 -14.09 8.36 -6.40
CA SER A 11 -14.69 7.04 -6.25
C SER A 11 -15.10 6.75 -4.81
N LYS A 12 -16.40 6.60 -4.55
CA LYS A 12 -16.92 6.21 -3.23
C LYS A 12 -16.27 4.93 -2.70
N LEU A 13 -16.09 3.93 -3.57
CA LEU A 13 -15.48 2.66 -3.19
C LEU A 13 -14.00 2.81 -2.80
N LEU A 14 -13.21 3.57 -3.56
CA LEU A 14 -11.79 3.77 -3.22
C LEU A 14 -11.61 4.66 -1.99
N SER A 15 -12.47 5.67 -1.83
CA SER A 15 -12.51 6.49 -0.61
C SER A 15 -12.82 5.62 0.61
N GLU A 16 -13.81 4.73 0.52
CA GLU A 16 -14.14 3.79 1.60
C GLU A 16 -13.00 2.79 1.86
N LEU A 17 -12.39 2.25 0.81
CA LEU A 17 -11.27 1.31 0.90
C LEU A 17 -10.11 1.89 1.70
N LEU A 18 -9.79 3.18 1.49
CA LEU A 18 -8.64 3.84 2.05
C LEU A 18 -8.95 4.64 3.33
N ASP A 19 -10.20 4.66 3.78
CA ASP A 19 -10.58 5.30 5.04
C ASP A 19 -10.51 4.29 6.21
N PHE A 20 -9.52 4.50 7.08
CA PHE A 20 -9.27 3.73 8.30
C PHE A 20 -9.43 4.60 9.55
N SER A 21 -10.15 5.73 9.45
CA SER A 21 -10.35 6.66 10.57
C SER A 21 -10.97 6.01 11.81
N GLY A 22 -11.68 4.90 11.66
CA GLY A 22 -12.29 4.14 12.75
C GLY A 22 -11.36 3.19 13.53
N ILE A 23 -10.08 3.07 13.16
CA ILE A 23 -9.13 2.19 13.85
C ILE A 23 -7.83 2.92 14.23
N THR A 24 -7.12 2.37 15.22
CA THR A 24 -5.83 2.91 15.68
C THR A 24 -4.67 2.47 14.79
N GLY A 25 -3.53 3.15 14.89
CA GLY A 25 -2.27 2.71 14.28
C GLY A 25 -1.90 1.28 14.70
N GLU A 26 -2.05 0.95 15.97
CA GLU A 26 -1.78 -0.40 16.48
C GLU A 26 -2.68 -1.46 15.83
N GLU A 27 -3.98 -1.21 15.75
CA GLU A 27 -4.92 -2.14 15.11
C GLU A 27 -4.61 -2.28 13.61
N PHE A 28 -4.33 -1.18 12.92
CA PHE A 28 -3.94 -1.22 11.51
C PHE A 28 -2.66 -2.04 11.32
N GLY A 29 -1.63 -1.79 12.13
CA GLY A 29 -0.35 -2.50 12.09
C GLY A 29 -0.55 -4.01 12.27
N ARG A 30 -1.35 -4.40 13.27
CA ARG A 30 -1.70 -5.81 13.53
C ARG A 30 -2.44 -6.45 12.36
N LYS A 31 -3.44 -5.78 11.79
CA LYS A 31 -4.26 -6.31 10.70
C LYS A 31 -3.53 -6.37 9.35
N ILE A 32 -2.63 -5.42 9.06
CA ILE A 32 -1.89 -5.42 7.81
C ILE A 32 -0.68 -6.36 7.83
N HIS A 33 -0.17 -6.71 9.03
CA HIS A 33 1.03 -7.54 9.18
C HIS A 33 0.99 -8.87 8.41
N PRO A 34 -0.08 -9.69 8.46
CA PRO A 34 -0.13 -10.97 7.73
C PRO A 34 0.00 -10.79 6.21
N TYR A 35 -0.52 -9.68 5.67
CA TYR A 35 -0.48 -9.37 4.24
C TYR A 35 0.91 -8.88 3.81
N ILE A 36 1.56 -8.07 4.65
CA ILE A 36 2.97 -7.71 4.44
C ILE A 36 3.81 -8.98 4.49
N PHE A 37 3.60 -9.84 5.50
CA PHE A 37 4.39 -11.04 5.72
C PHE A 37 4.28 -12.07 4.59
N SER A 38 3.05 -12.40 4.17
CA SER A 38 2.80 -13.36 3.08
C SER A 38 3.42 -12.91 1.76
N THR A 39 3.41 -11.61 1.48
CA THR A 39 4.04 -11.03 0.30
C THR A 39 5.56 -11.22 0.28
N HIS A 40 6.23 -11.30 1.43
CA HIS A 40 7.69 -11.45 1.52
C HIS A 40 8.16 -12.91 1.58
N ILE A 41 7.38 -13.80 2.20
CA ILE A 41 7.68 -15.25 2.23
C ILE A 41 7.86 -15.79 0.81
N GLN A 42 7.00 -15.38 -0.12
CA GLN A 42 7.02 -15.84 -1.51
C GLN A 42 8.36 -15.61 -2.23
N TYR A 43 9.19 -14.68 -1.75
CA TYR A 43 10.46 -14.32 -2.39
C TYR A 43 11.70 -14.79 -1.62
N ASN A 44 11.52 -15.63 -0.59
CA ASN A 44 12.60 -16.21 0.21
C ASN A 44 13.64 -15.17 0.68
N VAL A 45 13.16 -14.00 1.11
CA VAL A 45 14.02 -12.90 1.58
C VAL A 45 14.57 -13.24 2.95
N ALA A 46 15.89 -13.23 3.09
CA ALA A 46 16.51 -13.34 4.41
C ALA A 46 16.03 -12.19 5.31
N LYS A 47 15.65 -12.47 6.56
CA LYS A 47 15.15 -11.48 7.53
C LYS A 47 13.78 -10.87 7.21
N PHE A 48 12.95 -11.51 6.37
CA PHE A 48 11.59 -11.04 6.09
C PHE A 48 10.73 -10.78 7.34
N VAL A 49 10.90 -11.58 8.40
CA VAL A 49 10.27 -11.37 9.71
C VAL A 49 10.64 -9.99 10.29
N GLN A 50 11.93 -9.63 10.26
CA GLN A 50 12.41 -8.33 10.78
C GLN A 50 11.89 -7.15 9.95
N LEU A 51 11.80 -7.32 8.63
CA LEU A 51 11.25 -6.30 7.73
C LEU A 51 9.75 -6.08 7.98
N GLY A 52 8.97 -7.15 8.12
CA GLY A 52 7.55 -7.09 8.48
C GLY A 52 7.34 -6.41 9.83
N GLN A 53 8.14 -6.78 10.83
CA GLN A 53 8.10 -6.19 12.16
C GLN A 53 8.42 -4.68 12.14
N SER A 54 9.42 -4.28 11.37
CA SER A 54 9.79 -2.85 11.23
C SER A 54 8.64 -2.00 10.66
N CYS A 55 7.86 -2.56 9.73
CA CYS A 55 6.64 -1.92 9.23
C CYS A 55 5.58 -1.78 10.33
N VAL A 56 5.33 -2.84 11.10
CA VAL A 56 4.32 -2.80 12.17
C VAL A 56 4.71 -1.79 13.25
N GLU A 57 5.95 -1.81 13.72
CA GLU A 57 6.42 -0.93 14.78
C GLU A 57 6.27 0.56 14.46
N VAL A 58 6.51 0.96 13.21
CA VAL A 58 6.34 2.36 12.81
C VAL A 58 4.86 2.74 12.70
N ILE A 59 4.01 1.85 12.21
CA ILE A 59 2.56 2.09 12.12
C ILE A 59 1.96 2.19 13.52
N SER A 60 2.30 1.27 14.42
CA SER A 60 1.74 1.21 15.78
C SER A 60 2.06 2.44 16.62
N LYS A 61 3.15 3.15 16.31
CA LYS A 61 3.49 4.43 16.95
C LYS A 61 2.62 5.60 16.48
N HIS A 62 1.83 5.42 15.41
CA HIS A 62 0.98 6.48 14.88
C HIS A 62 -0.30 6.66 15.73
N HIS A 63 -0.40 7.83 16.38
CA HIS A 63 -1.51 8.15 17.29
C HIS A 63 -2.62 9.00 16.68
N LYS A 64 -2.44 9.54 15.46
CA LYS A 64 -3.47 10.34 14.79
C LYS A 64 -4.46 9.41 14.05
N PRO A 65 -5.70 9.88 13.76
CA PRO A 65 -6.63 9.11 12.95
C PRO A 65 -6.04 8.74 11.59
N LEU A 66 -6.21 7.46 11.20
CA LEU A 66 -5.79 6.96 9.89
C LEU A 66 -6.79 7.35 8.80
N SER A 67 -6.93 8.66 8.60
CA SER A 67 -7.86 9.22 7.63
C SER A 67 -7.52 8.80 6.20
N LEU A 68 -8.51 8.91 5.32
CA LEU A 68 -8.34 8.79 3.88
C LEU A 68 -7.12 9.55 3.34
N SER A 69 -6.91 10.81 3.78
CA SER A 69 -5.81 11.65 3.30
C SER A 69 -4.43 11.16 3.74
N VAL A 70 -4.35 10.50 4.91
CA VAL A 70 -3.11 9.89 5.41
C VAL A 70 -2.81 8.62 4.62
N ILE A 71 -3.77 7.72 4.47
CA ILE A 71 -3.58 6.43 3.81
C ILE A 71 -3.33 6.61 2.30
N GLU A 72 -4.09 7.46 1.60
CA GLU A 72 -3.84 7.75 0.18
C GLU A 72 -2.45 8.35 -0.05
N ARG A 73 -1.94 9.13 0.92
CA ARG A 73 -0.59 9.70 0.86
C ARG A 73 0.45 8.60 1.02
N ILE A 74 0.37 7.79 2.06
CA ILE A 74 1.37 6.74 2.35
C ILE A 74 1.48 5.77 1.18
N PHE A 75 0.36 5.18 0.76
CA PHE A 75 0.37 4.16 -0.28
C PHE A 75 0.68 4.75 -1.66
N GLY A 76 0.10 5.91 -1.99
CA GLY A 76 0.39 6.59 -3.25
C GLY A 76 1.85 7.02 -3.38
N ASN A 77 2.44 7.56 -2.30
CA ASN A 77 3.86 7.94 -2.29
C ASN A 77 4.78 6.72 -2.28
N THR A 78 4.42 5.65 -1.56
CA THR A 78 5.22 4.42 -1.52
C THR A 78 5.32 3.84 -2.93
N VAL A 79 4.19 3.71 -3.63
CA VAL A 79 4.14 3.20 -5.00
C VAL A 79 4.92 4.09 -5.96
N SER A 80 4.74 5.40 -5.89
CA SER A 80 5.42 6.32 -6.82
C SER A 80 6.93 6.34 -6.60
N LYS A 81 7.40 6.47 -5.35
CA LYS A 81 8.82 6.47 -5.00
C LYS A 81 9.48 5.14 -5.36
N PHE A 82 8.80 4.02 -5.08
CA PHE A 82 9.31 2.71 -5.43
C PHE A 82 9.45 2.55 -6.95
N ALA A 83 8.40 2.88 -7.71
CA ALA A 83 8.45 2.79 -9.17
C ALA A 83 9.49 3.72 -9.80
N TYR A 84 9.72 4.91 -9.21
CA TYR A 84 10.77 5.84 -9.61
C TYR A 84 12.18 5.30 -9.35
N ILE A 85 12.44 4.79 -8.14
CA ILE A 85 13.74 4.21 -7.78
C ILE A 85 14.04 2.97 -8.63
N GLN A 86 13.03 2.18 -8.99
CA GLN A 86 13.17 1.05 -9.91
C GLN A 86 13.30 1.47 -11.38
N GLY A 87 13.35 2.78 -11.69
CA GLY A 87 13.55 3.31 -13.04
C GLY A 87 12.35 3.11 -13.98
N THR A 88 11.19 2.77 -13.46
CA THR A 88 10.00 2.50 -14.27
C THR A 88 9.05 3.68 -14.35
N LEU A 89 9.08 4.60 -13.38
CA LEU A 89 8.23 5.79 -13.35
C LEU A 89 8.96 6.99 -13.95
N ASP A 90 8.35 7.62 -14.94
CA ASP A 90 8.79 8.88 -15.53
C ASP A 90 7.59 9.80 -15.80
N GLU A 91 7.85 11.02 -16.27
CA GLU A 91 6.80 12.00 -16.56
C GLU A 91 5.80 11.53 -17.65
N LYS A 92 6.25 10.70 -18.59
CA LYS A 92 5.43 10.20 -19.71
C LYS A 92 4.45 9.13 -19.26
N ASN A 93 4.81 8.36 -18.22
CA ASN A 93 4.01 7.23 -17.74
C ASN A 93 3.41 7.41 -16.33
N ALA A 94 3.69 8.53 -15.65
CA ALA A 94 3.19 8.77 -14.29
C ALA A 94 1.66 8.75 -14.20
N LEU A 95 0.98 9.32 -15.19
CA LEU A 95 -0.47 9.33 -15.24
C LEU A 95 -1.03 7.91 -15.40
N SER A 96 -0.55 7.14 -16.37
CA SER A 96 -1.05 5.79 -16.64
C SER A 96 -0.79 4.86 -15.47
N LYS A 97 0.39 4.91 -14.84
CA LYS A 97 0.69 4.10 -13.65
C LYS A 97 -0.18 4.45 -12.45
N ALA A 98 -0.44 5.74 -12.21
CA ALA A 98 -1.34 6.17 -11.14
C ALA A 98 -2.77 5.64 -11.36
N LEU A 99 -3.27 5.69 -12.60
CA LEU A 99 -4.57 5.13 -12.96
C LEU A 99 -4.59 3.60 -12.81
N SER A 100 -3.56 2.89 -13.28
CA SER A 100 -3.44 1.45 -13.11
C SER A 100 -3.49 1.05 -11.64
N TYR A 101 -2.76 1.75 -10.76
CA TYR A 101 -2.79 1.45 -9.33
C TYR A 101 -4.19 1.64 -8.73
N ALA A 102 -4.87 2.74 -9.05
CA ALA A 102 -6.25 2.96 -8.61
C ALA A 102 -7.21 1.87 -9.14
N ASN A 103 -7.02 1.42 -10.37
CA ASN A 103 -7.83 0.36 -10.98
C ASN A 103 -7.60 -1.00 -10.33
N PHE A 104 -6.36 -1.36 -9.99
CA PHE A 104 -6.06 -2.61 -9.27
C PHE A 104 -6.70 -2.63 -7.88
N LEU A 105 -6.58 -1.52 -7.13
CA LEU A 105 -7.29 -1.37 -5.85
C LEU A 105 -8.80 -1.52 -6.01
N ARG A 106 -9.38 -0.88 -7.03
CA ARG A 106 -10.83 -0.94 -7.30
C ARG A 106 -11.28 -2.36 -7.61
N LYS A 107 -10.56 -3.04 -8.51
CA LYS A 107 -10.84 -4.42 -8.93
C LYS A 107 -10.90 -5.35 -7.72
N HIS A 108 -9.88 -5.31 -6.86
CA HIS A 108 -9.83 -6.17 -5.67
C HIS A 108 -10.85 -5.76 -4.60
N ALA A 109 -11.10 -4.46 -4.41
CA ALA A 109 -12.13 -3.99 -3.49
C ALA A 109 -13.54 -4.47 -3.89
N VAL A 110 -13.89 -4.43 -5.18
CA VAL A 110 -15.17 -4.96 -5.68
C VAL A 110 -15.29 -6.45 -5.37
N LEU A 111 -14.27 -7.23 -5.73
CA LEU A 111 -14.26 -8.68 -5.53
C LEU A 111 -14.46 -9.05 -4.05
N LEU A 112 -13.62 -8.49 -3.18
CA LEU A 112 -13.57 -8.87 -1.76
C LEU A 112 -14.78 -8.36 -0.96
N LYS A 113 -15.28 -7.19 -1.31
CA LYS A 113 -16.52 -6.67 -0.70
C LYS A 113 -17.72 -7.51 -1.11
N THR A 114 -17.75 -8.01 -2.35
CA THR A 114 -18.85 -8.86 -2.84
C THR A 114 -18.80 -10.27 -2.22
N SER A 115 -17.61 -10.80 -1.96
CA SER A 115 -17.44 -12.08 -1.27
C SER A 115 -17.72 -12.03 0.23
N GLY A 116 -17.94 -10.84 0.80
CA GLY A 116 -18.18 -10.66 2.23
C GLY A 116 -16.93 -10.83 3.09
N ASP A 117 -15.73 -10.56 2.56
CA ASP A 117 -14.48 -10.64 3.33
C ASP A 117 -14.51 -9.59 4.47
N PRO A 118 -14.40 -9.98 5.75
CA PRO A 118 -14.46 -9.05 6.87
C PRO A 118 -13.25 -8.08 6.93
N ASP A 119 -12.11 -8.46 6.34
CA ASP A 119 -10.89 -7.66 6.25
C ASP A 119 -10.62 -7.18 4.81
N TRP A 120 -11.68 -7.08 3.99
CA TRP A 120 -11.59 -6.74 2.56
C TRP A 120 -10.73 -5.51 2.27
N LYS A 121 -10.69 -4.50 3.16
CA LYS A 121 -9.88 -3.30 2.95
C LYS A 121 -8.38 -3.61 2.97
N PHE A 122 -7.92 -4.35 3.97
CA PHE A 122 -6.51 -4.75 4.09
C PHE A 122 -6.12 -5.70 2.96
N HIS A 123 -7.00 -6.64 2.66
CA HIS A 123 -6.77 -7.62 1.60
C HIS A 123 -6.71 -6.94 0.22
N ALA A 124 -7.62 -6.01 -0.09
CA ALA A 124 -7.62 -5.25 -1.34
C ALA A 124 -6.41 -4.33 -1.48
N LEU A 125 -5.98 -3.68 -0.39
CA LEU A 125 -4.73 -2.90 -0.36
C LEU A 125 -3.51 -3.76 -0.75
N SER A 126 -3.40 -4.93 -0.12
CA SER A 126 -2.30 -5.87 -0.39
C SER A 126 -2.34 -6.39 -1.82
N LEU A 127 -3.50 -6.88 -2.28
CA LEU A 127 -3.64 -7.43 -3.62
C LEU A 127 -3.43 -6.36 -4.70
N GLY A 128 -3.99 -5.16 -4.53
CA GLY A 128 -3.78 -4.06 -5.48
C GLY A 128 -2.31 -3.64 -5.57
N PHE A 129 -1.58 -3.68 -4.46
CA PHE A 129 -0.14 -3.48 -4.46
C PHE A 129 0.62 -4.63 -5.15
N ILE A 130 0.23 -5.89 -4.88
CA ILE A 130 0.81 -7.08 -5.52
C ILE A 130 0.58 -7.08 -7.04
N GLU A 131 -0.61 -6.70 -7.48
CA GLU A 131 -0.95 -6.62 -8.90
C GLU A 131 -0.16 -5.49 -9.56
N PHE A 132 -0.05 -4.32 -8.92
CA PHE A 132 0.77 -3.21 -9.43
C PHE A 132 2.23 -3.62 -9.66
N LYS A 133 2.88 -4.22 -8.64
CA LYS A 133 4.28 -4.62 -8.76
C LYS A 133 4.49 -5.74 -9.80
N THR A 134 3.53 -6.66 -9.93
CA THR A 134 3.60 -7.75 -10.90
C THR A 134 3.43 -7.21 -12.32
N HIS A 135 2.42 -6.34 -12.52
CA HIS A 135 2.08 -5.78 -13.82
C HIS A 135 3.21 -4.91 -14.40
N PHE A 136 3.96 -4.20 -13.55
CA PHE A 136 5.07 -3.36 -13.99
C PHE A 136 6.46 -3.98 -13.76
N HIS A 137 6.52 -5.29 -13.46
CA HIS A 137 7.77 -6.02 -13.24
C HIS A 137 8.72 -5.36 -12.21
N LEU A 138 8.15 -4.78 -11.15
CA LEU A 138 8.88 -3.97 -10.17
C LEU A 138 9.55 -4.77 -9.06
N PHE A 139 9.32 -6.09 -9.01
CA PHE A 139 9.66 -6.88 -7.84
C PHE A 139 10.72 -7.92 -8.14
N SER A 140 11.81 -7.80 -7.40
CA SER A 140 12.85 -8.81 -7.24
C SER A 140 13.12 -9.02 -5.74
N LYS A 141 13.90 -10.05 -5.39
CA LYS A 141 14.30 -10.28 -4.00
C LYS A 141 15.06 -9.07 -3.44
N GLU A 142 15.82 -8.40 -4.28
CA GLU A 142 16.67 -7.25 -3.97
C GLU A 142 15.86 -5.94 -3.82
N SER A 143 14.69 -5.84 -4.44
CA SER A 143 13.86 -4.64 -4.35
C SER A 143 13.06 -4.55 -3.04
N ILE A 144 12.93 -5.66 -2.30
CA ILE A 144 12.14 -5.75 -1.08
C ILE A 144 12.63 -4.82 0.04
N PRO A 145 13.93 -4.83 0.42
CA PRO A 145 14.43 -3.92 1.45
C PRO A 145 14.23 -2.44 1.08
N ILE A 146 14.33 -2.12 -0.22
CA ILE A 146 14.08 -0.76 -0.74
C ILE A 146 12.62 -0.38 -0.52
N LEU A 147 11.67 -1.24 -0.89
CA LEU A 147 10.24 -1.00 -0.66
C LEU A 147 9.93 -0.79 0.82
N VAL A 148 10.45 -1.66 1.69
CA VAL A 148 10.23 -1.57 3.14
C VAL A 148 10.78 -0.27 3.69
N SER A 149 11.99 0.13 3.28
CA SER A 149 12.59 1.41 3.67
C SER A 149 11.73 2.60 3.25
N ILE A 150 11.24 2.62 2.00
CA ILE A 150 10.34 3.68 1.51
C ILE A 150 9.07 3.74 2.34
N PHE A 151 8.40 2.59 2.53
CA PHE A 151 7.14 2.51 3.26
C PHE A 151 7.32 2.98 4.71
N VAL A 152 8.35 2.49 5.41
CA VAL A 152 8.67 2.91 6.78
C VAL A 152 8.94 4.41 6.86
N ASN A 153 9.66 4.97 5.88
CA ASN A 153 9.94 6.41 5.85
C ASN A 153 8.68 7.26 5.57
N GLU A 154 7.72 6.77 4.78
CA GLU A 154 6.43 7.46 4.62
C GLU A 154 5.67 7.55 5.95
N TRP A 155 5.64 6.47 6.73
CA TRP A 155 5.03 6.48 8.06
C TRP A 155 5.78 7.40 9.02
N LYS A 156 7.12 7.36 9.01
CA LYS A 156 7.94 8.26 9.85
C LYS A 156 7.68 9.74 9.55
N SER A 157 7.33 10.08 8.31
CA SER A 157 7.04 11.46 7.90
C SER A 157 5.74 12.06 8.47
N LEU A 158 4.99 11.29 9.27
CA LEU A 158 3.74 11.70 9.90
C LEU A 158 3.90 12.12 11.38
N PHE A 159 5.06 11.84 11.97
CA PHE A 159 5.46 12.30 13.30
C PHE A 159 6.06 13.70 13.21
#